data_AF-Q86B42-F1
#
_entry.id   AF-Q86B42-F1
#
_cell.length_a   1.000
_cell.length_b   1.000
_cell.length_c   1.000
_cell.angle_alpha   90.00
_cell.angle_beta   90.00
_cell.angle_gamma   90.00
#
_symmetry.space_group_name_H-M   'P 1'
#
loop_
_entity.id
_entity.type
_entity.pdbx_description
1 polymer ?
#
loop_
_entity_poly.entity_id
_entity_poly.type
_entity_poly.pdbx_seq_one_letter_code
_entity_poly.pdbx_strand_id
1 'polypeptide(L)'
;MQLIGKIWLCYGIISIVLTAFLVIIITTSHLFQQSFYRLIAIHLVIVIISWINSWTSRIVYTRDYSFFAKALFGHSPELFNFFMFCGLAFLHLQSCSSIVICINKLRTANPEKFEKRNQFWNRWCLLIYGVLLALSCLAAKYLAVLPTVHFWKDTGKFEFSVLSLGDAIINIFLVAVFLILYILIGLICGLIAICKIRKHKKDHEDHVPSSVVTVSYTFFRVFCLALLLASFFMQIENFTVQFMFTIFDFMSFSLTFILLFFDDNFKMALKGSIK
;
A
#
# COMPACT_ATOMS: atom_id res chain seq x y z
N MET A 1 -10.69 23.64 -0.43
CA MET A 1 -9.42 22.88 -0.23
C MET A 1 -9.15 22.53 1.24
N GLN A 2 -9.44 23.42 2.20
CA GLN A 2 -9.23 23.12 3.64
C GLN A 2 -9.98 21.90 4.18
N LEU A 3 -11.22 21.69 3.74
CA LEU A 3 -12.05 20.61 4.27
C LEU A 3 -11.54 19.22 3.86
N ILE A 4 -11.10 19.05 2.60
CA ILE A 4 -10.62 17.74 2.10
C ILE A 4 -9.33 17.32 2.81
N GLY A 5 -8.38 18.24 3.02
CA GLY A 5 -7.13 17.96 3.74
C GLY A 5 -7.37 17.55 5.19
N LYS A 6 -8.32 18.21 5.87
CA LYS A 6 -8.73 17.85 7.24
C LYS A 6 -9.44 16.50 7.30
N ILE A 7 -10.29 16.19 6.31
CA ILE A 7 -10.95 14.88 6.20
C ILE A 7 -9.91 13.78 6.01
N TRP A 8 -8.93 13.96 5.11
CA TRP A 8 -7.84 13.00 4.92
C TRP A 8 -7.01 12.81 6.18
N LEU A 9 -6.71 13.90 6.91
CA LEU A 9 -5.98 13.81 8.18
C LEU A 9 -6.76 12.99 9.21
N CYS A 10 -8.03 13.31 9.40
CA CYS A 10 -8.88 12.60 10.36
C CYS A 10 -9.03 11.12 10.00
N TYR A 11 -9.41 10.83 8.75
CA TYR A 11 -9.56 9.46 8.24
C TYR A 11 -8.25 8.67 8.39
N GLY A 12 -7.13 9.27 8.00
CA GLY A 12 -5.85 8.58 8.02
C GLY A 12 -5.30 8.40 9.43
N ILE A 13 -5.47 9.36 10.37
CA ILE A 13 -5.11 9.15 11.78
C ILE A 13 -5.88 7.98 12.37
N ILE A 14 -7.21 7.96 12.19
CA ILE A 14 -8.06 6.85 12.67
C ILE A 14 -7.58 5.52 12.06
N SER A 15 -7.31 5.52 10.75
CA SER A 15 -6.84 4.33 10.04
C SER A 15 -5.49 3.85 10.57
N ILE A 16 -4.53 4.74 10.83
CA ILE A 16 -3.22 4.40 11.41
C ILE A 16 -3.36 3.79 12.79
N VAL A 17 -4.19 4.37 13.66
CA VAL A 17 -4.42 3.84 15.00
C VAL A 17 -4.99 2.42 14.92
N LEU A 18 -5.98 2.21 14.05
CA LEU A 18 -6.55 0.88 13.81
C LEU A 18 -5.51 -0.08 13.23
N THR A 19 -4.72 0.33 12.24
CA THR A 19 -3.68 -0.48 11.64
C THR A 19 -2.61 -0.88 12.66
N ALA A 20 -2.16 0.05 13.50
CA ALA A 20 -1.18 -0.20 14.55
C ALA A 20 -1.73 -1.18 15.60
N PHE A 21 -3.00 -1.02 15.99
CA PHE A 21 -3.68 -1.95 16.88
C PHE A 21 -3.74 -3.36 16.30
N LEU A 22 -4.07 -3.53 15.00
CA LEU A 22 -4.04 -4.83 14.34
C LEU A 22 -2.63 -5.44 14.32
N VAL A 23 -1.59 -4.64 14.05
CA VAL A 23 -0.20 -5.12 14.08
C VAL A 23 0.16 -5.67 15.46
N ILE A 24 -0.21 -4.98 16.54
CA ILE A 24 0.03 -5.42 17.91
C ILE A 24 -0.69 -6.75 18.17
N ILE A 25 -1.98 -6.84 17.85
CA ILE A 25 -2.77 -8.07 18.05
C ILE A 25 -2.18 -9.25 17.26
N ILE A 26 -1.87 -9.05 15.98
CA ILE A 26 -1.31 -10.11 15.14
C ILE A 26 0.01 -10.62 15.72
N THR A 27 0.87 -9.70 16.15
CA THR A 27 2.23 -10.04 16.57
C THR A 27 2.26 -10.69 17.95
N THR A 28 1.31 -10.37 18.82
CA THR A 28 1.30 -10.82 20.22
C THR A 28 0.42 -12.04 20.47
N SER A 29 -0.66 -12.25 19.69
CA SER A 29 -1.60 -13.33 19.95
C SER A 29 -1.20 -14.66 19.31
N HIS A 30 -1.37 -15.75 20.06
CA HIS A 30 -1.14 -17.12 19.60
C HIS A 30 -2.09 -17.56 18.47
N LEU A 31 -3.19 -16.84 18.25
CA LEU A 31 -4.14 -17.13 17.16
C LEU A 31 -3.53 -16.87 15.77
N PHE A 32 -2.46 -16.06 15.69
CA PHE A 32 -1.92 -15.55 14.42
C PHE A 32 -0.54 -16.12 14.08
N GLN A 33 -0.25 -17.37 14.46
CA GLN A 33 1.05 -18.03 14.20
C GLN A 33 1.28 -18.44 12.74
N GLN A 34 0.24 -18.38 11.90
CA GLN A 34 0.35 -18.70 10.48
C GLN A 34 1.18 -17.66 9.73
N SER A 35 1.96 -18.11 8.76
CA SER A 35 2.80 -17.24 7.91
C SER A 35 2.01 -16.14 7.21
N PHE A 36 0.75 -16.39 6.87
CA PHE A 36 -0.17 -15.39 6.32
C PHE A 36 -0.24 -14.13 7.19
N TYR A 37 -0.45 -14.29 8.50
CA TYR A 37 -0.58 -13.16 9.41
C TYR A 37 0.74 -12.41 9.62
N ARG A 38 1.88 -13.12 9.59
CA ARG A 38 3.19 -12.45 9.62
C ARG A 38 3.42 -11.54 8.42
N LEU A 39 3.05 -12.00 7.22
CA LEU A 39 3.12 -11.18 6.00
C LEU A 39 2.18 -9.97 6.10
N ILE A 40 0.97 -10.16 6.63
CA ILE A 40 0.04 -9.07 6.90
C ILE A 40 0.66 -8.05 7.85
N ALA A 41 1.22 -8.47 8.99
CA ALA A 41 1.80 -7.56 9.96
C ALA A 41 2.88 -6.67 9.32
N ILE A 42 3.78 -7.26 8.53
CA ILE A 42 4.81 -6.50 7.80
C ILE A 42 4.15 -5.54 6.80
N HIS A 43 3.15 -5.99 6.04
CA HIS A 43 2.43 -5.12 5.11
C HIS A 43 1.76 -3.93 5.81
N LEU A 44 1.12 -4.15 6.95
CA LEU A 44 0.48 -3.10 7.74
C LEU A 44 1.50 -2.10 8.29
N VAL A 45 2.69 -2.56 8.71
CA VAL A 45 3.79 -1.66 9.08
C VAL A 45 4.25 -0.82 7.89
N ILE A 46 4.41 -1.42 6.71
CA ILE A 46 4.75 -0.70 5.47
C ILE A 46 3.69 0.37 5.17
N VAL A 47 2.41 0.05 5.34
CA VAL A 47 1.29 0.99 5.15
C VAL A 47 1.38 2.18 6.11
N ILE A 48 1.68 1.94 7.39
CA ILE A 48 1.84 3.00 8.39
C ILE A 48 2.95 3.97 7.97
N ILE A 49 4.14 3.44 7.69
CA ILE A 49 5.31 4.26 7.34
C ILE A 49 5.08 5.01 6.02
N SER A 50 4.47 4.33 5.05
CA SER A 50 4.13 4.89 3.74
C SER A 50 3.15 6.06 3.84
N TRP A 51 2.10 5.93 4.67
CA TRP A 51 1.14 7.02 4.87
C TRP A 51 1.78 8.21 5.59
N ILE A 52 2.60 7.98 6.63
CA ILE A 52 3.37 9.03 7.31
C ILE A 52 4.26 9.77 6.31
N ASN A 53 4.97 9.03 5.46
CA ASN A 53 5.81 9.62 4.41
C ASN A 53 5.02 10.51 3.45
N SER A 54 3.80 10.09 3.06
CA SER A 54 2.95 10.82 2.10
C SER A 54 2.54 12.23 2.55
N TRP A 55 2.59 12.52 3.86
CA TRP A 55 2.19 13.82 4.39
C TRP A 55 3.07 14.96 3.92
N THR A 56 4.34 14.70 3.65
CA THR A 56 5.26 15.72 3.14
C THR A 56 4.80 16.22 1.78
N SER A 57 4.44 15.32 0.86
CA SER A 57 3.84 15.66 -0.43
C SER A 57 2.48 16.34 -0.27
N ARG A 58 1.63 15.89 0.67
CA ARG A 58 0.31 16.52 0.91
C ARG A 58 0.43 17.94 1.44
N ILE A 59 1.41 18.20 2.30
CA ILE A 59 1.69 19.52 2.87
C ILE A 59 2.16 20.49 1.76
N VAL A 60 2.93 19.99 0.79
CA VAL A 60 3.33 20.79 -0.40
C VAL A 60 2.12 21.18 -1.25
N TYR A 61 1.21 20.23 -1.53
CA TYR A 61 0.03 20.49 -2.36
C TYR A 61 -1.11 21.23 -1.64
N THR A 62 -1.19 21.12 -0.31
CA THR A 62 -2.24 21.76 0.49
C THR A 62 -1.72 23.10 1.01
N ARG A 63 -2.24 24.21 0.44
CA ARG A 63 -1.83 25.58 0.80
C ARG A 63 -1.90 25.91 2.30
N ASP A 64 -2.69 25.16 3.06
CA ASP A 64 -2.95 25.37 4.48
C ASP A 64 -1.72 25.14 5.38
N TYR A 65 -0.73 24.38 4.92
CA TYR A 65 0.46 24.03 5.69
C TYR A 65 1.73 24.75 5.23
N SER A 66 1.58 25.83 4.44
CA SER A 66 2.70 26.57 3.84
C SER A 66 3.76 27.02 4.86
N PHE A 67 3.35 27.36 6.09
CA PHE A 67 4.29 27.71 7.17
C PHE A 67 5.20 26.55 7.56
N PHE A 68 4.63 25.38 7.86
CA PHE A 68 5.40 24.19 8.24
C PHE A 68 6.26 23.70 7.08
N ALA A 69 5.70 23.68 5.86
CA ALA A 69 6.43 23.35 4.64
C ALA A 69 7.65 24.27 4.45
N LYS A 70 7.47 25.58 4.63
CA LYS A 70 8.53 26.60 4.52
C LYS A 70 9.59 26.46 5.59
N ALA A 71 9.21 26.19 6.84
CA ALA A 71 10.16 25.92 7.91
C ALA A 71 11.02 24.69 7.61
N LEU A 72 10.39 23.58 7.20
CA LEU A 72 11.09 22.34 6.87
C LEU A 72 11.99 22.51 5.63
N PHE A 73 11.49 23.16 4.58
CA PHE A 73 12.25 23.42 3.35
C PHE A 73 13.44 24.36 3.59
N GLY A 74 13.27 25.36 4.46
CA GLY A 74 14.37 26.25 4.84
C GLY A 74 15.49 25.55 5.60
N HIS A 75 15.19 24.48 6.35
CA HIS A 75 16.19 23.72 7.08
C HIS A 75 16.83 22.61 6.25
N SER A 76 16.05 21.88 5.46
CA SER A 76 16.53 20.71 4.71
C SER A 76 15.70 20.48 3.45
N PRO A 77 15.98 21.19 2.34
CA PRO A 77 15.22 21.04 1.09
C PRO A 77 15.37 19.64 0.49
N GLU A 78 16.52 18.99 0.68
CA GLU A 78 16.80 17.62 0.23
C GLU A 78 15.84 16.57 0.81
N LEU A 79 15.27 16.83 1.99
CA LEU A 79 14.28 15.93 2.60
C LEU A 79 13.05 15.75 1.70
N PHE A 80 12.64 16.78 0.95
CA PHE A 80 11.48 16.67 0.06
C PHE A 80 11.77 15.70 -1.09
N ASN A 81 12.96 15.73 -1.66
CA ASN A 81 13.38 14.77 -2.67
C ASN A 81 13.44 13.35 -2.09
N PHE A 82 13.94 13.21 -0.87
CA PHE A 82 13.95 11.93 -0.16
C PHE A 82 12.54 11.37 0.08
N PHE A 83 11.60 12.20 0.55
CA PHE A 83 10.22 11.74 0.76
C PHE A 83 9.50 11.38 -0.53
N MET A 84 9.77 12.09 -1.62
CA MET A 84 9.26 11.74 -2.95
C MET A 84 9.82 10.40 -3.43
N PHE A 85 11.13 10.18 -3.26
CA PHE A 85 11.76 8.89 -3.52
C PHE A 85 11.12 7.76 -2.71
N CYS A 86 10.96 7.97 -1.41
CA CYS A 86 10.31 7.02 -0.52
C CYS A 86 8.85 6.75 -0.95
N GLY A 87 8.12 7.78 -1.36
CA GLY A 87 6.73 7.65 -1.80
C GLY A 87 6.60 6.69 -2.99
N LEU A 88 7.48 6.83 -3.97
CA LEU A 88 7.52 5.92 -5.12
C LEU A 88 8.00 4.52 -4.73
N ALA A 89 9.04 4.41 -3.89
CA ALA A 89 9.48 3.12 -3.37
C ALA A 89 8.36 2.39 -2.63
N PHE A 90 7.54 3.11 -1.85
CA PHE A 90 6.39 2.53 -1.17
C PHE A 90 5.27 2.08 -2.12
N LEU A 91 5.03 2.77 -3.24
CA LEU A 91 4.09 2.32 -4.26
C LEU A 91 4.46 0.92 -4.78
N HIS A 92 5.73 0.73 -5.13
CA HIS A 92 6.25 -0.56 -5.58
C HIS A 92 6.21 -1.59 -4.44
N LEU A 93 6.71 -1.24 -3.26
CA LEU A 93 6.81 -2.15 -2.13
C LEU A 93 5.45 -2.66 -1.67
N GLN A 94 4.46 -1.77 -1.53
CA GLN A 94 3.11 -2.18 -1.15
C GLN A 94 2.48 -3.08 -2.21
N SER A 95 2.65 -2.77 -3.50
CA SER A 95 2.04 -3.55 -4.59
C SER A 95 2.67 -4.94 -4.69
N CYS A 96 4.00 -5.04 -4.62
CA CYS A 96 4.71 -6.30 -4.52
C CYS A 96 4.32 -7.08 -3.25
N SER A 97 4.15 -6.40 -2.12
CA SER A 97 3.69 -7.02 -0.89
C SER A 97 2.28 -7.60 -1.02
N SER A 98 1.35 -6.94 -1.71
CA SER A 98 0.01 -7.48 -1.97
C SER A 98 0.09 -8.77 -2.79
N ILE A 99 0.94 -8.79 -3.81
CA ILE A 99 1.20 -9.97 -4.64
C ILE A 99 1.77 -11.11 -3.78
N VAL A 100 2.76 -10.82 -2.92
CA VAL A 100 3.36 -11.82 -2.02
C VAL A 100 2.33 -12.41 -1.05
N ILE A 101 1.44 -11.61 -0.48
CA ILE A 101 0.34 -12.10 0.37
C ILE A 101 -0.54 -13.08 -0.42
N CYS A 102 -0.92 -12.72 -1.65
CA CYS A 102 -1.72 -13.59 -2.49
C CYS A 102 -0.98 -14.90 -2.86
N ILE A 103 0.30 -14.83 -3.23
CA ILE A 103 1.13 -16.01 -3.53
C ILE A 103 1.29 -16.91 -2.31
N ASN A 104 1.52 -16.33 -1.12
CA ASN A 104 1.58 -17.09 0.12
C ASN A 104 0.30 -17.89 0.30
N LYS A 105 -0.87 -17.24 0.21
CA LYS A 105 -2.15 -17.91 0.37
C LYS A 105 -2.37 -18.99 -0.68
N LEU A 106 -2.03 -18.73 -1.93
CA LEU A 106 -2.11 -19.72 -3.02
C LEU A 106 -1.25 -20.97 -2.76
N ARG A 107 -0.10 -20.79 -2.13
CA ARG A 107 0.83 -21.89 -1.81
C ARG A 107 0.43 -22.64 -0.53
N THR A 108 -0.11 -21.96 0.46
CA THR A 108 -0.59 -22.56 1.72
C THR A 108 -2.02 -23.11 1.60
N ALA A 109 -2.74 -22.84 0.51
CA ALA A 109 -4.06 -23.41 0.28
C ALA A 109 -4.08 -24.94 0.11
N ASN A 110 -2.96 -25.59 -0.23
CA ASN A 110 -2.91 -27.06 -0.34
C ASN A 110 -2.72 -27.69 1.06
N PRO A 111 -3.70 -28.48 1.57
CA PRO A 111 -3.61 -29.10 2.91
C PRO A 111 -2.43 -30.06 3.07
N GLU A 112 -2.17 -30.91 2.07
CA GLU A 112 -1.11 -31.94 2.12
C GLU A 112 0.30 -31.35 2.31
N LYS A 113 0.50 -30.13 1.82
CA LYS A 113 1.80 -29.43 1.87
C LYS A 113 1.76 -28.21 2.79
N PHE A 114 0.66 -28.00 3.52
CA PHE A 114 0.44 -26.79 4.31
C PHE A 114 1.60 -26.54 5.28
N GLU A 115 1.94 -27.52 6.11
CA GLU A 115 2.94 -27.35 7.17
C GLU A 115 4.31 -26.98 6.61
N LYS A 116 4.81 -27.72 5.62
CA LYS A 116 6.08 -27.45 4.94
C LYS A 116 6.10 -26.07 4.27
N ARG A 117 4.98 -25.65 3.65
CA ARG A 117 4.88 -24.33 3.00
C ARG A 117 4.79 -23.20 4.03
N ASN A 118 4.04 -23.40 5.11
CA ASN A 118 3.92 -22.45 6.20
C ASN A 118 5.29 -22.20 6.88
N GLN A 119 6.03 -23.27 7.17
CA GLN A 119 7.39 -23.19 7.70
C GLN A 119 8.36 -22.44 6.77
N PHE A 120 8.32 -22.71 5.45
CA PHE A 120 9.13 -21.99 4.47
C PHE A 120 8.88 -20.48 4.55
N TRP A 121 7.62 -20.07 4.53
CA TRP A 121 7.28 -18.65 4.59
C TRP A 121 7.65 -18.03 5.92
N ASN A 122 7.44 -18.73 7.04
CA ASN A 122 7.86 -18.24 8.36
C ASN A 122 9.37 -18.03 8.47
N ARG A 123 10.18 -18.92 7.86
CA ARG A 123 11.64 -18.83 7.87
C ARG A 123 12.18 -17.72 6.98
N TRP A 124 11.64 -17.59 5.76
CA TRP A 124 12.19 -16.71 4.73
C TRP A 124 11.46 -15.37 4.59
N CYS A 125 10.46 -15.11 5.43
CA CYS A 125 9.64 -13.90 5.40
C CYS A 125 10.46 -12.60 5.33
N LEU A 126 11.37 -12.40 6.28
CA LEU A 126 12.19 -11.18 6.36
C LEU A 126 13.15 -11.05 5.18
N LEU A 127 13.73 -12.15 4.71
CA LEU A 127 14.59 -12.13 3.53
C LEU A 127 13.81 -11.70 2.28
N ILE A 128 12.61 -12.25 2.08
CA ILE A 128 11.75 -11.90 0.94
C ILE A 128 11.43 -10.40 0.97
N TYR A 129 11.05 -9.84 2.14
CA TYR A 129 10.79 -8.41 2.27
C TYR A 129 12.04 -7.54 2.13
N GLY A 130 13.22 -8.02 2.56
CA GLY A 130 14.48 -7.34 2.31
C GLY A 130 14.78 -7.21 0.82
N VAL A 131 14.56 -8.29 0.06
CA VAL A 131 14.68 -8.27 -1.42
C VAL A 131 13.64 -7.34 -2.04
N LEU A 132 12.37 -7.41 -1.60
CA LEU A 132 11.33 -6.52 -2.12
C LEU A 132 11.64 -5.04 -1.86
N LEU A 133 12.16 -4.71 -0.67
CA LEU A 133 12.56 -3.34 -0.33
C LEU A 133 13.68 -2.87 -1.25
N ALA A 134 14.72 -3.67 -1.43
CA ALA A 134 15.82 -3.35 -2.33
C ALA A 134 15.34 -3.14 -3.78
N LEU A 135 14.51 -4.05 -4.31
CA LEU A 135 13.94 -3.90 -5.66
C LEU A 135 13.05 -2.66 -5.79
N SER A 136 12.28 -2.34 -4.76
CA SER A 136 11.42 -1.15 -4.76
C SER A 136 12.22 0.15 -4.73
N CYS A 137 13.31 0.18 -3.96
CA CYS A 137 14.25 1.30 -3.96
C CYS A 137 14.99 1.44 -5.29
N LEU A 138 15.39 0.32 -5.91
CA LEU A 138 16.02 0.33 -7.23
C LEU A 138 15.05 0.85 -8.29
N ALA A 139 13.79 0.38 -8.28
CA ALA A 139 12.76 0.90 -9.17
C ALA A 139 12.56 2.41 -8.98
N ALA A 140 12.45 2.87 -7.73
CA ALA A 140 12.28 4.29 -7.45
C ALA A 140 13.48 5.15 -7.86
N LYS A 141 14.70 4.62 -7.79
CA LYS A 141 15.94 5.34 -8.13
C LYS A 141 16.17 5.42 -9.64
N TYR A 142 15.97 4.32 -10.35
CA TYR A 142 16.39 4.19 -11.75
C TYR A 142 15.25 4.35 -12.75
N LEU A 143 14.00 4.22 -12.31
CA LEU A 143 12.85 4.17 -13.21
C LEU A 143 11.91 5.37 -13.06
N ALA A 144 12.31 6.36 -12.26
CA ALA A 144 11.58 7.60 -12.13
C ALA A 144 12.50 8.80 -12.07
N VAL A 145 12.19 9.81 -12.88
CA VAL A 145 12.71 11.16 -12.70
C VAL A 145 11.92 11.80 -11.58
N LEU A 146 12.52 11.85 -10.39
CA LEU A 146 11.87 12.42 -9.21
C LEU A 146 11.55 13.89 -9.46
N PRO A 147 10.27 14.30 -9.31
CA PRO A 147 9.94 15.71 -9.33
C PRO A 147 10.67 16.41 -8.19
N THR A 148 11.30 17.55 -8.50
CA THR A 148 11.98 18.36 -7.50
C THR A 148 11.03 19.42 -6.96
N VAL A 149 11.04 19.63 -5.64
CA VAL A 149 10.20 20.66 -5.00
C VAL A 149 10.89 22.01 -5.09
N HIS A 150 10.25 22.98 -5.73
CA HIS A 150 10.67 24.37 -5.74
C HIS A 150 9.77 25.23 -4.87
N PHE A 151 10.39 26.16 -4.14
CA PHE A 151 9.69 27.21 -3.42
C PHE A 151 9.81 28.52 -4.20
N TRP A 152 8.69 29.00 -4.72
CA TRP A 152 8.62 30.28 -5.42
C TRP A 152 8.42 31.40 -4.40
N LYS A 153 9.47 32.21 -4.20
CA LYS A 153 9.45 33.32 -3.22
C LYS A 153 8.36 34.36 -3.53
N ASP A 154 8.12 34.63 -4.81
CA ASP A 154 7.19 35.67 -5.27
C ASP A 154 5.72 35.29 -5.05
N THR A 155 5.37 34.01 -5.22
CA THR A 155 4.00 33.51 -5.03
C THR A 155 3.78 32.90 -3.65
N GLY A 156 4.85 32.62 -2.90
CA GLY A 156 4.81 31.91 -1.63
C GLY A 156 4.35 30.45 -1.74
N LYS A 157 4.41 29.87 -2.94
CA LYS A 157 3.91 28.51 -3.22
C LYS A 157 5.05 27.53 -3.45
N PHE A 158 4.77 26.29 -3.08
CA PHE A 158 5.58 25.15 -3.48
C PHE A 158 5.00 24.53 -4.75
N GLU A 159 5.87 24.16 -5.67
CA GLU A 159 5.51 23.46 -6.90
C GLU A 159 6.48 22.32 -7.14
N PHE A 160 5.97 21.23 -7.72
CA PHE A 160 6.81 20.15 -8.23
C PHE A 160 7.18 20.48 -9.67
N SER A 161 8.47 20.61 -9.95
CA SER A 161 8.96 20.69 -11.33
C SER A 161 9.49 19.32 -11.76
N VAL A 162 9.27 18.98 -13.02
CA VAL A 162 10.05 17.94 -13.71
C VAL A 162 11.08 18.65 -14.58
N LEU A 163 12.33 18.15 -14.57
CA LEU A 163 13.49 18.80 -15.21
C LEU A 163 13.30 19.02 -16.72
N SER A 164 12.57 18.15 -17.41
CA SER A 164 12.21 18.33 -18.83
C SER A 164 10.88 17.66 -19.18
N LEU A 165 10.22 18.12 -20.26
CA LEU A 165 8.99 17.50 -20.78
C LEU A 165 9.24 16.04 -21.20
N GLY A 166 10.40 15.75 -21.79
CA GLY A 166 10.80 14.39 -22.18
C GLY A 166 10.91 13.46 -20.97
N ASP A 167 11.56 13.93 -19.90
CA ASP A 167 11.67 13.19 -18.64
C ASP A 167 10.32 12.93 -17.97
N ALA A 168 9.42 13.91 -18.02
CA ALA A 168 8.06 13.76 -17.50
C ALA A 168 7.28 12.67 -18.25
N ILE A 169 7.36 12.65 -19.59
CA ILE A 169 6.70 11.64 -20.42
C ILE A 169 7.27 10.25 -20.12
N ILE A 170 8.59 10.11 -20.04
CA ILE A 170 9.25 8.84 -19.73
C ILE A 170 8.84 8.35 -18.34
N ASN A 171 8.81 9.22 -17.33
CA ASN A 171 8.39 8.86 -15.97
C ASN A 171 6.94 8.35 -15.95
N ILE A 172 6.00 9.09 -16.53
CA ILE A 172 4.58 8.69 -16.61
C ILE A 172 4.45 7.34 -17.31
N PHE A 173 5.17 7.14 -18.42
CA PHE A 173 5.17 5.87 -19.16
C PHE A 173 5.68 4.71 -18.29
N LEU A 174 6.82 4.86 -17.61
CA LEU A 174 7.39 3.82 -16.77
C LEU A 174 6.48 3.47 -15.59
N VAL A 175 5.93 4.49 -14.91
CA VAL A 175 4.96 4.27 -13.83
C VAL A 175 3.73 3.52 -14.35
N ALA A 176 3.19 3.91 -15.51
CA ALA A 176 2.05 3.24 -16.13
C ALA A 176 2.34 1.77 -16.46
N VAL A 177 3.53 1.46 -17.01
CA VAL A 177 3.95 0.07 -17.27
C VAL A 177 3.97 -0.76 -15.99
N PHE A 178 4.53 -0.23 -14.90
CA PHE A 178 4.52 -0.93 -13.61
C PHE A 178 3.12 -1.15 -13.05
N LEU A 179 2.25 -0.13 -13.13
CA LEU A 179 0.86 -0.27 -12.70
C LEU A 179 0.14 -1.36 -13.50
N ILE A 180 0.32 -1.41 -14.81
CA ILE A 180 -0.23 -2.46 -15.67
C ILE A 180 0.30 -3.84 -15.25
N LEU A 181 1.62 -3.97 -15.03
CA LEU A 181 2.21 -5.23 -14.57
C LEU A 181 1.62 -5.69 -13.23
N TYR A 182 1.48 -4.78 -12.26
CA TYR A 182 0.88 -5.10 -10.97
C TYR A 182 -0.60 -5.47 -11.09
N ILE A 183 -1.35 -4.80 -11.94
CA ILE A 183 -2.76 -5.12 -12.25
C ILE A 183 -2.86 -6.52 -12.85
N LEU A 184 -2.05 -6.84 -13.87
CA LEU A 184 -2.08 -8.14 -14.54
C LEU A 184 -1.70 -9.27 -13.59
N ILE A 185 -0.59 -9.13 -12.85
CA ILE A 185 -0.15 -10.15 -11.87
C ILE A 185 -1.20 -10.31 -10.77
N GLY A 186 -1.75 -9.21 -10.26
CA GLY A 186 -2.81 -9.21 -9.25
C GLY A 186 -4.06 -9.93 -9.72
N LEU A 187 -4.53 -9.65 -10.94
CA LEU A 187 -5.67 -10.32 -11.56
C LEU A 187 -5.43 -11.81 -11.75
N ILE A 188 -4.28 -12.19 -12.32
CA ILE A 188 -3.93 -13.61 -12.53
C ILE A 188 -3.92 -14.34 -11.18
N CYS A 189 -3.25 -13.78 -10.17
CA CYS A 189 -3.19 -14.40 -8.84
C CYS A 189 -4.58 -14.48 -8.18
N GLY A 190 -5.39 -13.42 -8.27
CA GLY A 190 -6.74 -13.37 -7.71
C GLY A 190 -7.68 -14.36 -8.38
N LEU A 191 -7.63 -14.49 -9.71
CA LEU A 191 -8.42 -15.47 -10.46
C LEU A 191 -8.03 -16.91 -10.12
N ILE A 192 -6.73 -17.21 -10.03
CA ILE A 192 -6.25 -18.52 -9.58
C ILE A 192 -6.74 -18.82 -8.15
N ALA A 193 -6.75 -17.81 -7.27
CA ALA A 193 -7.23 -17.96 -5.89
C ALA A 193 -8.72 -18.32 -5.86
N ILE A 194 -9.56 -17.62 -6.64
CA ILE A 194 -10.99 -17.95 -6.78
C ILE A 194 -11.17 -19.37 -7.31
N CYS A 195 -10.46 -19.76 -8.36
CA CYS A 195 -10.54 -21.11 -8.93
C CYS A 195 -10.20 -22.18 -7.89
N LYS A 196 -9.15 -21.97 -7.08
CA LYS A 196 -8.78 -22.89 -6.00
C LYS A 196 -9.81 -22.95 -4.89
N ILE A 197 -10.34 -21.82 -4.44
CA ILE A 197 -11.38 -21.77 -3.41
C ILE A 197 -12.64 -22.52 -3.88
N ARG A 198 -13.06 -22.30 -5.13
CA ARG A 198 -14.20 -23.01 -5.72
C ARG A 198 -13.98 -24.51 -5.82
N LYS A 199 -12.77 -24.93 -6.20
CA LYS A 199 -12.41 -26.36 -6.24
C LYS A 199 -12.45 -26.99 -4.85
N HIS A 200 -11.82 -26.35 -3.85
CA HIS A 200 -11.83 -26.87 -2.48
C HIS A 200 -13.23 -26.89 -1.85
N LYS A 201 -14.08 -25.89 -2.08
CA LYS A 201 -15.47 -25.89 -1.57
C LYS A 201 -16.28 -27.07 -2.13
N LYS A 202 -15.95 -27.55 -3.32
CA LYS A 202 -16.58 -28.75 -3.90
C LYS A 202 -16.09 -30.04 -3.23
N ASP A 203 -14.85 -30.04 -2.75
CA ASP A 203 -14.18 -31.24 -2.23
C ASP A 203 -14.29 -31.36 -0.69
N HIS A 204 -14.31 -30.24 0.08
CA HIS A 204 -14.39 -30.19 1.55
C HIS A 204 -14.99 -28.86 2.07
N GLU A 205 -15.83 -28.88 3.12
CA GLU A 205 -16.63 -27.72 3.56
C GLU A 205 -15.92 -26.70 4.49
N ASP A 206 -14.83 -27.01 5.19
CA ASP A 206 -14.55 -26.29 6.45
C ASP A 206 -13.40 -25.25 6.53
N HIS A 207 -12.66 -24.91 5.46
CA HIS A 207 -11.43 -24.05 5.60
C HIS A 207 -11.38 -22.76 4.76
N VAL A 208 -12.49 -22.02 4.63
CA VAL A 208 -12.63 -20.88 3.71
C VAL A 208 -12.32 -19.45 4.26
N PRO A 209 -12.31 -19.08 5.57
CA PRO A 209 -12.38 -17.67 6.00
C PRO A 209 -11.27 -16.74 5.47
N SER A 210 -9.99 -17.06 5.69
CA SER A 210 -8.87 -16.18 5.29
C SER A 210 -8.65 -16.11 3.77
N SER A 211 -9.34 -16.96 3.00
CA SER A 211 -9.31 -16.89 1.54
C SER A 211 -10.15 -15.72 1.00
N VAL A 212 -11.26 -15.40 1.67
CA VAL A 212 -12.12 -14.24 1.33
C VAL A 212 -11.36 -12.94 1.53
N VAL A 213 -10.67 -12.78 2.67
CA VAL A 213 -9.81 -11.62 2.95
C VAL A 213 -8.80 -11.40 1.81
N THR A 214 -8.09 -12.46 1.41
CA THR A 214 -7.07 -12.38 0.37
C THR A 214 -7.66 -11.99 -0.99
N VAL A 215 -8.78 -12.61 -1.37
CA VAL A 215 -9.47 -12.33 -2.63
C VAL A 215 -10.00 -10.90 -2.65
N SER A 216 -10.78 -10.50 -1.64
CA SER A 216 -11.34 -9.15 -1.52
C SER A 216 -10.26 -8.09 -1.58
N TYR A 217 -9.16 -8.29 -0.83
CA TYR A 217 -8.04 -7.37 -0.84
C TYR A 217 -7.34 -7.31 -2.21
N THR A 218 -7.11 -8.45 -2.86
CA THR A 218 -6.46 -8.51 -4.18
C THR A 218 -7.28 -7.76 -5.23
N PHE A 219 -8.60 -8.00 -5.29
CA PHE A 219 -9.47 -7.31 -6.25
C PHE A 219 -9.62 -5.83 -5.94
N PHE A 220 -9.76 -5.45 -4.66
CA PHE A 220 -9.79 -4.05 -4.27
C PHE A 220 -8.48 -3.32 -4.60
N ARG A 221 -7.34 -3.99 -4.42
CA ARG A 221 -6.02 -3.47 -4.79
C ARG A 221 -5.91 -3.25 -6.30
N VAL A 222 -6.32 -4.24 -7.10
CA VAL A 222 -6.38 -4.11 -8.56
C VAL A 222 -7.27 -2.94 -8.98
N PHE A 223 -8.45 -2.81 -8.37
CA PHE A 223 -9.35 -1.69 -8.62
C PHE A 223 -8.70 -0.34 -8.31
N CYS A 224 -8.04 -0.19 -7.15
CA CYS A 224 -7.33 1.04 -6.80
C CYS A 224 -6.18 1.34 -7.77
N LEU A 225 -5.41 0.33 -8.18
CA LEU A 225 -4.33 0.51 -9.16
C LEU A 225 -4.87 0.93 -10.54
N ALA A 226 -6.01 0.39 -10.95
CA ALA A 226 -6.68 0.78 -12.19
C ALA A 226 -7.21 2.23 -12.12
N LEU A 227 -7.78 2.65 -10.99
CA LEU A 227 -8.16 4.05 -10.77
C LEU A 227 -6.94 4.99 -10.77
N LEU A 228 -5.83 4.56 -10.18
CA LEU A 228 -4.58 5.32 -10.18
C LEU A 228 -4.05 5.47 -11.62
N LEU A 229 -4.07 4.39 -12.41
CA LEU A 229 -3.73 4.44 -13.83
C LEU A 229 -4.66 5.38 -14.61
N ALA A 230 -5.97 5.30 -14.38
CA ALA A 230 -6.96 6.17 -15.00
C ALA A 230 -6.75 7.66 -14.66
N SER A 231 -6.28 7.95 -13.44
CA SER A 231 -6.06 9.33 -12.99
C SER A 231 -4.99 10.07 -13.82
N PHE A 232 -4.01 9.38 -14.39
CA PHE A 232 -3.03 9.98 -15.30
C PHE A 232 -3.65 10.52 -16.60
N PHE A 233 -4.83 10.02 -16.98
CA PHE A 233 -5.57 10.52 -18.15
C PHE A 233 -6.48 11.71 -17.83
N MET A 234 -6.73 11.99 -16.54
CA MET A 234 -7.49 13.16 -16.12
C MET A 234 -6.55 14.38 -16.11
N GLN A 235 -6.62 15.23 -17.13
CA GLN A 235 -5.76 16.43 -17.27
C GLN A 235 -6.24 17.63 -16.41
N ILE A 236 -6.86 17.40 -15.27
CA ILE A 236 -7.33 18.46 -14.35
C ILE A 236 -6.38 18.50 -13.14
N GLU A 237 -5.26 19.22 -13.26
CA GLU A 237 -4.11 19.17 -12.32
C GLU A 237 -4.51 19.06 -10.83
N ASN A 238 -5.25 20.05 -10.31
CA ASN A 238 -5.61 20.10 -8.89
C ASN A 238 -6.54 18.96 -8.47
N PHE A 239 -7.45 18.52 -9.34
CA PHE A 239 -8.37 17.43 -9.03
C PHE A 239 -7.65 16.09 -9.07
N THR A 240 -6.80 15.89 -10.07
CA THR A 240 -6.05 14.66 -10.30
C THR A 240 -5.16 14.31 -9.12
N VAL A 241 -4.39 15.27 -8.60
CA VAL A 241 -3.51 15.03 -7.43
C VAL A 241 -4.33 14.66 -6.18
N GLN A 242 -5.44 15.36 -5.92
CA GLN A 242 -6.30 15.05 -4.76
C GLN A 242 -6.96 13.67 -4.89
N PHE A 243 -7.38 13.32 -6.10
CA PHE A 243 -7.93 12.02 -6.40
C PHE A 243 -6.88 10.92 -6.21
N MET A 244 -5.64 11.13 -6.67
CA MET A 244 -4.51 10.22 -6.44
C MET A 244 -4.23 10.00 -4.95
N PHE A 245 -4.22 11.05 -4.12
CA PHE A 245 -4.07 10.91 -2.66
C PHE A 245 -5.21 10.12 -2.02
N THR A 246 -6.44 10.34 -2.47
CA THR A 246 -7.61 9.60 -1.98
C THR A 246 -7.52 8.12 -2.35
N ILE A 247 -7.16 7.80 -3.59
CA ILE A 247 -6.92 6.42 -4.03
C ILE A 247 -5.80 5.78 -3.20
N PHE A 248 -4.72 6.52 -2.95
CA PHE A 248 -3.59 6.02 -2.18
C PHE A 248 -3.97 5.69 -0.73
N ASP A 249 -4.82 6.50 -0.09
CA ASP A 249 -5.36 6.23 1.24
C ASP A 249 -6.20 4.95 1.26
N PHE A 250 -7.15 4.82 0.33
CA PHE A 250 -7.95 3.60 0.20
C PHE A 250 -7.08 2.38 -0.07
N MET A 251 -6.13 2.50 -0.98
CA MET A 251 -5.21 1.44 -1.35
C MET A 251 -4.36 0.99 -0.15
N SER A 252 -3.86 1.95 0.63
CA SER A 252 -3.00 1.70 1.80
C SER A 252 -3.79 1.04 2.94
N PHE A 253 -4.96 1.58 3.31
CA PHE A 253 -5.69 1.10 4.49
C PHE A 253 -6.72 0.00 4.20
N SER A 254 -7.00 -0.33 2.93
CA SER A 254 -7.99 -1.36 2.56
C SER A 254 -7.84 -2.67 3.33
N LEU A 255 -6.62 -3.20 3.48
CA LEU A 255 -6.38 -4.45 4.19
C LEU A 255 -6.80 -4.37 5.67
N THR A 256 -6.54 -3.24 6.33
CA THR A 256 -6.94 -2.99 7.73
C THR A 256 -8.44 -3.18 7.91
N PHE A 257 -9.23 -2.54 7.06
CA PHE A 257 -10.69 -2.64 7.11
C PHE A 257 -11.19 -4.02 6.69
N ILE A 258 -10.61 -4.61 5.64
CA ILE A 258 -10.99 -5.95 5.18
C ILE A 258 -10.75 -7.00 6.28
N LEU A 259 -9.64 -6.91 7.02
CA LEU A 259 -9.37 -7.83 8.14
C LEU A 259 -10.41 -7.68 9.26
N LEU A 260 -10.71 -6.43 9.66
CA LEU A 260 -11.70 -6.16 10.69
C LEU A 260 -13.09 -6.73 10.36
N PHE A 261 -13.51 -6.64 9.09
CA PHE A 261 -14.85 -7.07 8.67
C PHE A 261 -14.95 -8.55 8.26
N PHE A 262 -13.91 -9.12 7.64
CA PHE A 262 -13.99 -10.43 7.00
C PHE A 262 -13.16 -11.53 7.66
N ASP A 263 -12.20 -11.22 8.53
CA ASP A 263 -11.37 -12.25 9.16
C ASP A 263 -11.97 -12.75 10.49
N ASP A 264 -12.27 -14.04 10.56
CA ASP A 264 -12.91 -14.65 11.73
C ASP A 264 -11.98 -14.76 12.94
N ASN A 265 -10.65 -14.91 12.74
CA ASN A 265 -9.70 -14.93 13.85
C ASN A 265 -9.63 -13.57 14.52
N PHE A 266 -9.71 -12.48 13.75
CA PHE A 266 -9.83 -11.14 14.32
C PHE A 266 -11.14 -10.92 15.07
N LYS A 267 -12.27 -11.37 14.53
CA LYS A 267 -13.56 -11.31 15.25
C LYS A 267 -13.50 -12.09 16.56
N MET A 268 -12.86 -13.26 16.56
CA MET A 268 -12.67 -14.07 17.75
C MET A 268 -11.76 -13.39 18.78
N ALA A 269 -10.64 -12.80 18.33
CA ALA A 269 -9.73 -12.04 19.19
C ALA A 269 -10.42 -10.82 19.82
N LEU A 270 -11.21 -10.07 19.05
CA LEU A 270 -11.98 -8.93 19.53
C LEU A 270 -13.05 -9.36 20.55
N LYS A 271 -13.82 -10.43 20.27
CA LYS A 271 -14.79 -10.98 21.21
C LYS A 271 -14.14 -11.48 22.51
N GLY A 272 -12.94 -12.06 22.42
CA GLY A 272 -12.16 -12.51 23.57
C GLY A 272 -11.66 -11.36 24.44
N SER A 273 -11.39 -10.18 23.86
CA SER A 273 -10.89 -9.00 24.59
C SER A 273 -11.97 -8.18 25.32
N ILE A 274 -13.26 -8.40 25.01
CA ILE A 274 -14.39 -7.69 25.62
C ILE A 274 -14.92 -8.43 26.87
N LYS A 275 -14.47 -9.67 27.10
CA LYS A 275 -14.76 -10.44 28.33
C LYS A 275 -13.68 -10.20 29.36
#